data_AF-A0A4Z0J3F4-F1
#
_entry.id   AF-A0A4Z0J3F4-F1
#
_cell.length_a   1.000
_cell.length_b   1.000
_cell.length_c   1.000
_cell.angle_alpha   90.00
_cell.angle_beta   90.00
_cell.angle_gamma   90.00
#
_symmetry.space_group_name_H-M   'P 1'
#
loop_
_entity.id
_entity.type
_entity.pdbx_description
1 polymer ?
#
loop_
_entity_poly.entity_id
_entity_poly.type
_entity_poly.pdbx_seq_one_letter_code
_entity_poly.pdbx_strand_id
1 'polypeptide(L)'
;MNELQREFTAFINNMDVRLGAFVLADLPGTFEKEDGETVKFPKDFGPKSLPMLELFVLSKFPSTEAILEAENRRFFEGLIRYLGETYLRAIGGVWDHDETTGSGMPFIRPDTEEGPAAGEPIPLVGIVLTAVDQRSAEVFTAVLNKARELLGGDGLPRRKCTGLSLGMLTAENSSEEEVEFLSRFIGTVEPGIAAWTQEQADPASWGFDRESLARLGKQIAVRYDSPEDMMDEEEAPFTAGAMRFIGETIRRTCFGQWRYGTDLEADDPRSRQPYVRFVIGDQNLDLVPWRLIQAALDDADAIASALEAVIEMRENEAAEAKSETDGAGDGED
;
A
#
# COMPACT_ATOMS: atom_id res chain seq x y z
N MET A 1 7.88 13.79 -16.23
CA MET A 1 8.02 13.44 -14.80
C MET A 1 9.50 13.48 -14.46
N ASN A 2 9.92 14.24 -13.46
CA ASN A 2 11.33 14.26 -13.02
C ASN A 2 11.68 12.96 -12.27
N GLU A 3 12.95 12.71 -12.00
CA GLU A 3 13.42 11.48 -11.33
C GLU A 3 12.87 11.36 -9.91
N LEU A 4 12.91 12.45 -9.13
CA LEU A 4 12.37 12.49 -7.78
C LEU A 4 10.87 12.11 -7.72
N GLN A 5 10.06 12.61 -8.65
CA GLN A 5 8.64 12.28 -8.69
C GLN A 5 8.40 10.83 -9.12
N ARG A 6 9.24 10.26 -10.00
CA ARG A 6 9.19 8.82 -10.33
C ARG A 6 9.51 7.97 -9.10
N GLU A 7 10.53 8.32 -8.33
CA GLU A 7 10.92 7.61 -7.11
C GLU A 7 9.85 7.72 -6.02
N PHE A 8 9.27 8.90 -5.81
CA PHE A 8 8.14 9.09 -4.89
C PHE A 8 6.93 8.26 -5.33
N THR A 9 6.56 8.31 -6.61
CA THR A 9 5.48 7.49 -7.15
C THR A 9 5.74 5.99 -6.93
N ALA A 10 6.95 5.49 -7.23
CA ALA A 10 7.30 4.09 -6.98
C ALA A 10 7.28 3.73 -5.49
N PHE A 11 7.69 4.65 -4.61
CA PHE A 11 7.64 4.45 -3.17
C PHE A 11 6.21 4.27 -2.66
N ILE A 12 5.30 5.14 -3.09
CA ILE A 12 3.87 5.11 -2.72
C ILE A 12 3.17 3.91 -3.34
N ASN A 13 3.41 3.61 -4.62
CA ASN A 13 2.76 2.48 -5.29
C ASN A 13 3.08 1.14 -4.65
N ASN A 14 4.30 1.00 -4.12
CA ASN A 14 4.77 -0.21 -3.45
C ASN A 14 4.61 -0.16 -1.92
N MET A 15 3.91 0.84 -1.37
CA MET A 15 3.78 1.07 0.08
C MET A 15 3.26 -0.18 0.80
N ASP A 16 2.06 -0.66 0.45
CA ASP A 16 1.37 -1.73 1.17
C ASP A 16 2.21 -3.01 1.24
N VAL A 17 2.90 -3.31 0.14
CA VAL A 17 3.67 -4.56 0.00
C VAL A 17 5.01 -4.45 0.69
N ARG A 18 5.76 -3.36 0.47
CA ARG A 18 7.05 -3.17 1.13
C ARG A 18 6.87 -3.03 2.63
N LEU A 19 5.79 -2.37 3.06
CA LEU A 19 5.44 -2.26 4.46
C LEU A 19 5.03 -3.61 5.05
N GLY A 20 4.14 -4.36 4.38
CA GLY A 20 3.75 -5.71 4.82
C GLY A 20 4.95 -6.66 4.92
N ALA A 21 5.82 -6.67 3.91
CA ALA A 21 7.04 -7.47 3.92
C ALA A 21 7.99 -7.08 5.06
N PHE A 22 8.15 -5.78 5.33
CA PHE A 22 8.94 -5.30 6.46
C PHE A 22 8.35 -5.77 7.80
N VAL A 23 7.03 -5.66 7.97
CA VAL A 23 6.36 -6.07 9.21
C VAL A 23 6.46 -7.59 9.44
N LEU A 24 6.42 -8.39 8.38
CA LEU A 24 6.52 -9.85 8.49
C LEU A 24 7.96 -10.34 8.64
N ALA A 25 8.87 -9.87 7.79
CA ALA A 25 10.21 -10.44 7.66
C ALA A 25 11.27 -9.71 8.50
N ASP A 26 11.10 -8.41 8.73
CA ASP A 26 12.15 -7.56 9.29
C ASP A 26 11.87 -7.13 10.73
N LEU A 27 10.59 -7.03 11.13
CA LEU A 27 10.20 -6.73 12.52
C LEU A 27 10.09 -8.00 13.37
N PRO A 28 10.59 -7.98 14.62
CA PRO A 28 10.55 -9.13 15.48
C PRO A 28 9.11 -9.40 15.95
N GLY A 29 8.77 -10.67 16.22
CA GLY A 29 7.47 -11.02 16.81
C GLY A 29 7.37 -10.63 18.29
N THR A 30 8.49 -10.69 19.00
CA THR A 30 8.64 -10.37 20.41
C THR A 30 9.91 -9.56 20.65
N PHE A 31 9.96 -8.84 21.75
CA PHE A 31 11.10 -8.05 22.19
C PHE A 31 11.42 -8.39 23.64
N GLU A 32 12.70 -8.57 23.97
CA GLU A 32 13.14 -8.72 25.36
C GLU A 32 13.45 -7.34 25.94
N LYS A 33 12.79 -7.00 27.04
CA LYS A 33 13.09 -5.79 27.82
C LYS A 33 14.38 -5.95 28.62
N GLU A 34 14.91 -4.83 29.11
CA GLU A 34 16.10 -4.80 29.98
C GLU A 34 15.94 -5.61 31.28
N ASP A 35 14.71 -5.79 31.76
CA ASP A 35 14.39 -6.60 32.95
C ASP A 35 14.26 -8.11 32.66
N GLY A 36 14.47 -8.52 31.40
CA GLY A 36 14.35 -9.90 30.94
C GLY A 36 12.93 -10.35 30.59
N GLU A 37 11.93 -9.46 30.66
CA GLU A 37 10.57 -9.77 30.22
C GLU A 37 10.47 -9.79 28.69
N THR A 38 10.03 -10.91 28.12
CA THR A 38 9.68 -10.99 26.70
C THR A 38 8.25 -10.48 26.47
N VAL A 39 8.10 -9.41 25.69
CA VAL A 39 6.80 -8.83 25.32
C VAL A 39 6.54 -8.95 23.82
N LYS A 40 5.26 -9.01 23.42
CA LYS A 40 4.88 -9.02 21.99
C LYS A 40 5.12 -7.64 21.39
N PHE A 41 5.73 -7.58 20.20
CA PHE A 41 5.81 -6.34 19.43
C PHE A 41 4.42 -6.02 18.86
N PRO A 42 3.81 -4.86 19.19
CA PRO A 42 2.53 -4.47 18.62
C PRO A 42 2.75 -3.96 17.20
N LYS A 43 2.58 -4.86 16.24
CA LYS A 43 2.65 -4.59 14.80
C LYS A 43 1.34 -3.96 14.29
N ASP A 44 0.79 -3.02 15.07
CA ASP A 44 -0.55 -2.45 14.89
C ASP A 44 -0.53 -1.03 14.29
N PHE A 45 0.67 -0.51 13.99
CA PHE A 45 0.87 0.90 13.58
C PHE A 45 0.32 1.92 14.58
N GLY A 46 0.15 1.48 15.84
CA GLY A 46 -0.28 2.33 16.92
C GLY A 46 0.90 3.08 17.53
N PRO A 47 0.66 4.21 18.22
CA PRO A 47 1.68 4.94 18.97
C PRO A 47 2.46 4.08 19.96
N LYS A 48 1.83 3.03 20.50
CA LYS A 48 2.45 2.08 21.44
C LYS A 48 3.59 1.27 20.80
N SER A 49 3.64 1.18 19.47
CA SER A 49 4.71 0.48 18.76
C SER A 49 6.00 1.28 18.66
N LEU A 50 5.95 2.62 18.80
CA LEU A 50 7.09 3.50 18.56
C LEU A 50 8.28 3.26 19.51
N PRO A 51 8.11 3.13 20.83
CA PRO A 51 9.24 2.87 21.72
C PRO A 51 9.92 1.53 21.42
N MET A 52 9.13 0.50 21.11
CA MET A 52 9.65 -0.83 20.76
C MET A 52 10.34 -0.84 19.39
N LEU A 53 9.80 -0.11 18.43
CA LEU A 53 10.42 0.07 17.12
C LEU A 53 11.79 0.76 17.27
N GLU A 54 11.87 1.83 18.05
CA GLU A 54 13.13 2.55 18.27
C GLU A 54 14.16 1.65 18.96
N LEU A 55 13.79 0.98 20.05
CA LEU A 55 14.66 0.03 20.75
C LEU A 55 15.18 -1.08 19.81
N PHE A 56 14.33 -1.61 18.93
CA PHE A 56 14.73 -2.61 17.95
C PHE A 56 15.71 -2.05 16.90
N VAL A 57 15.51 -0.83 16.44
CA VAL A 57 16.47 -0.16 15.53
C VAL A 57 17.80 0.06 16.25
N LEU A 58 17.79 0.53 17.49
CA LEU A 58 18.99 0.78 18.29
C LEU A 58 19.77 -0.49 18.64
N SER A 59 19.10 -1.62 18.79
CA SER A 59 19.75 -2.91 19.03
C SER A 59 20.40 -3.48 17.76
N LYS A 60 19.85 -3.15 16.58
CA LYS A 60 20.36 -3.61 15.29
C LYS A 60 21.50 -2.75 14.74
N PHE A 61 21.46 -1.44 14.97
CA PHE A 61 22.42 -0.49 14.39
C PHE A 61 23.20 0.26 15.48
N PRO A 62 24.54 0.13 15.51
CA PRO A 62 25.38 0.83 16.48
C PRO A 62 25.59 2.31 16.16
N SER A 63 25.46 2.72 14.89
CA SER A 63 25.68 4.11 14.45
C SER A 63 24.86 4.47 13.21
N THR A 64 24.85 5.77 12.88
CA THR A 64 24.17 6.31 11.68
C THR A 64 24.83 5.82 10.39
N GLU A 65 26.15 5.59 10.37
CA GLU A 65 26.84 5.02 9.22
C GLU A 65 26.36 3.59 8.96
N ALA A 66 26.21 2.77 10.02
CA ALA A 66 25.80 1.37 9.89
C ALA A 66 24.39 1.22 9.27
N ILE A 67 23.43 2.06 9.70
CA ILE A 67 22.07 1.98 9.14
C ILE A 67 21.99 2.49 7.69
N LEU A 68 22.94 3.32 7.26
CA LEU A 68 23.02 3.86 5.90
C LEU A 68 23.79 2.96 4.91
N GLU A 69 24.38 1.86 5.38
CA GLU A 69 25.06 0.89 4.50
C GLU A 69 24.10 0.31 3.45
N ALA A 70 24.60 0.07 2.24
CA ALA A 70 23.80 -0.38 1.11
C ALA A 70 23.03 -1.69 1.39
N GLU A 71 23.61 -2.58 2.20
CA GLU A 71 23.01 -3.85 2.63
C GLU A 71 21.76 -3.64 3.50
N ASN A 72 21.68 -2.51 4.21
CA ASN A 72 20.59 -2.17 5.12
C ASN A 72 19.50 -1.31 4.46
N ARG A 73 19.67 -0.93 3.18
CA ARG A 73 18.73 -0.06 2.45
C ARG A 73 17.29 -0.57 2.50
N ARG A 74 17.06 -1.86 2.29
CA ARG A 74 15.71 -2.46 2.35
C ARG A 74 15.07 -2.26 3.71
N PHE A 75 15.83 -2.52 4.78
CA PHE A 75 15.36 -2.35 6.15
C PHE A 75 15.03 -0.89 6.43
N PHE A 76 15.95 0.02 6.09
CA PHE A 76 15.79 1.45 6.30
C PHE A 76 14.56 1.99 5.57
N GLU A 77 14.36 1.62 4.31
CA GLU A 77 13.17 1.99 3.54
C GLU A 77 11.86 1.43 4.12
N GLY A 78 11.89 0.24 4.72
CA GLY A 78 10.74 -0.35 5.43
C GLY A 78 10.44 0.39 6.74
N LEU A 79 11.49 0.77 7.48
CA LEU A 79 11.38 1.57 8.70
C LEU A 79 10.75 2.94 8.45
N ILE A 80 11.17 3.63 7.38
CA ILE A 80 10.58 4.91 6.96
C ILE A 80 9.08 4.75 6.69
N ARG A 81 8.68 3.71 5.95
CA ARG A 81 7.25 3.43 5.68
C ARG A 81 6.47 3.17 6.96
N TYR A 82 6.99 2.33 7.86
CA TYR A 82 6.32 2.00 9.12
C TYR A 82 6.15 3.23 10.03
N LEU A 83 7.21 4.04 10.16
CA LEU A 83 7.18 5.24 10.99
C LEU A 83 6.20 6.27 10.45
N GLY A 84 6.26 6.57 9.14
CA GLY A 84 5.34 7.49 8.49
C GLY A 84 3.89 7.04 8.59
N GLU A 85 3.63 5.74 8.39
CA GLU A 85 2.30 5.16 8.52
C GLU A 85 1.76 5.26 9.96
N THR A 86 2.60 4.97 10.95
CA THR A 86 2.24 5.09 12.37
C THR A 86 1.88 6.53 12.73
N TYR A 87 2.62 7.51 12.20
CA TYR A 87 2.34 8.91 12.42
C TYR A 87 1.04 9.33 11.73
N LEU A 88 0.87 9.06 10.45
CA LEU A 88 -0.31 9.46 9.69
C LEU A 88 -1.61 8.90 10.29
N ARG A 89 -1.60 7.67 10.82
CA ARG A 89 -2.73 7.10 11.58
C ARG A 89 -3.04 7.85 12.87
N ALA A 90 -2.01 8.42 13.50
CA ALA A 90 -2.13 9.06 14.80
C ALA A 90 -2.42 10.55 14.71
N ILE A 91 -2.04 11.23 13.61
CA ILE A 91 -2.14 12.69 13.47
C ILE A 91 -2.72 13.17 12.15
N GLY A 92 -3.24 12.28 11.30
CA GLY A 92 -3.69 12.72 9.98
C GLY A 92 -2.51 13.06 9.05
N GLY A 93 -2.79 13.72 7.94
CA GLY A 93 -1.77 14.23 7.01
C GLY A 93 -1.62 13.46 5.71
N VAL A 94 -0.56 13.77 4.96
CA VAL A 94 -0.24 13.12 3.67
C VAL A 94 1.24 12.80 3.56
N TRP A 95 1.57 11.79 2.76
CA TRP A 95 2.91 11.63 2.24
C TRP A 95 3.21 12.74 1.23
N ASP A 96 4.41 13.29 1.27
CA ASP A 96 4.89 14.29 0.33
C ASP A 96 6.38 14.10 0.05
N HIS A 97 6.88 14.84 -0.95
CA HIS A 97 8.26 14.80 -1.40
C HIS A 97 8.70 16.16 -1.93
N ASP A 98 9.97 16.47 -1.71
CA ASP A 98 10.67 17.59 -2.31
C ASP A 98 12.18 17.32 -2.23
N GLU A 99 12.97 18.16 -2.89
CA GLU A 99 14.43 17.98 -3.00
C GLU A 99 15.19 18.22 -1.68
N THR A 100 14.58 18.91 -0.70
CA THR A 100 15.30 19.50 0.44
C THR A 100 14.92 18.92 1.80
N THR A 101 13.64 18.68 2.04
CA THR A 101 13.05 18.33 3.33
C THR A 101 13.37 16.89 3.69
N GLY A 102 13.20 15.97 2.73
CA GLY A 102 13.38 14.54 2.95
C GLY A 102 14.75 14.01 2.55
N SER A 103 15.68 14.87 2.15
CA SER A 103 16.97 14.45 1.56
C SER A 103 16.79 13.47 0.39
N GLY A 104 15.82 13.75 -0.49
CA GLY A 104 15.44 12.87 -1.61
C GLY A 104 14.50 11.72 -1.25
N MET A 105 14.21 11.49 0.03
CA MET A 105 13.23 10.50 0.48
C MET A 105 11.87 11.12 0.80
N PRO A 106 10.78 10.34 0.75
CA PRO A 106 9.45 10.83 1.15
C PRO A 106 9.38 11.21 2.63
N PHE A 107 8.58 12.23 2.93
CA PHE A 107 8.26 12.69 4.29
C PHE A 107 6.75 12.80 4.46
N ILE A 108 6.29 13.17 5.67
CA ILE A 108 4.86 13.41 5.91
C ILE A 108 4.59 14.88 6.20
N ARG A 109 3.45 15.41 5.71
CA ARG A 109 2.87 16.68 6.14
C ARG A 109 1.67 16.39 7.04
N PRO A 110 1.78 16.64 8.35
CA PRO A 110 0.70 16.33 9.29
C PRO A 110 -0.45 17.33 9.17
N ASP A 111 -1.63 16.93 9.63
CA ASP A 111 -2.73 17.86 9.85
C ASP A 111 -2.47 18.70 11.10
N THR A 112 -3.06 19.89 11.15
CA THR A 112 -3.05 20.77 12.33
C THR A 112 -4.43 21.35 12.58
N GLU A 113 -4.57 22.13 13.65
CA GLU A 113 -5.78 22.91 13.91
C GLU A 113 -6.14 23.84 12.75
N GLU A 114 -5.14 24.33 12.01
CA GLU A 114 -5.31 25.22 10.86
C GLU A 114 -5.87 24.51 9.61
N GLY A 115 -5.74 23.18 9.55
CA GLY A 115 -6.35 22.36 8.49
C GLY A 115 -5.49 21.20 7.99
N PRO A 116 -5.97 20.51 6.93
CA PRO A 116 -5.30 19.34 6.37
C PRO A 116 -3.92 19.67 5.79
N ALA A 117 -2.91 18.84 6.09
CA ALA A 117 -1.53 18.97 5.60
C ALA A 117 -0.88 20.35 5.83
N ALA A 118 -1.38 21.12 6.80
CA ALA A 118 -0.91 22.47 7.11
C ALA A 118 0.27 22.48 8.10
N GLY A 119 0.63 21.34 8.68
CA GLY A 119 1.73 21.26 9.64
C GLY A 119 3.11 21.26 8.99
N GLU A 120 4.12 21.57 9.81
CA GLU A 120 5.52 21.48 9.39
C GLU A 120 5.86 20.05 8.92
N PRO A 121 6.62 19.90 7.82
CA PRO A 121 7.06 18.59 7.37
C PRO A 121 7.81 17.82 8.45
N ILE A 122 7.54 16.52 8.52
CA ILE A 122 8.21 15.59 9.43
C ILE A 122 9.19 14.73 8.61
N PRO A 123 10.50 15.05 8.60
CA PRO A 123 11.50 14.37 7.78
C PRO A 123 11.92 13.04 8.42
N LEU A 124 11.29 11.94 8.00
CA LEU A 124 11.44 10.61 8.60
C LEU A 124 12.90 10.12 8.61
N VAL A 125 13.67 10.39 7.54
CA VAL A 125 15.11 10.06 7.48
C VAL A 125 15.87 10.76 8.61
N GLY A 126 15.68 12.07 8.76
CA GLY A 126 16.33 12.84 9.82
C GLY A 126 15.95 12.34 11.21
N ILE A 127 14.70 11.91 11.41
CA ILE A 127 14.21 11.36 12.68
C ILE A 127 14.91 10.04 13.00
N VAL A 128 15.00 9.12 12.04
CA VAL A 128 15.70 7.84 12.24
C VAL A 128 17.17 8.06 12.56
N LEU A 129 17.86 8.93 11.80
CA LEU A 129 19.27 9.23 12.06
C LEU A 129 19.47 9.88 13.43
N THR A 130 18.58 10.79 13.82
CA THR A 130 18.60 11.41 15.16
C THR A 130 18.40 10.38 16.26
N ALA A 131 17.47 9.44 16.09
CA ALA A 131 17.24 8.35 17.04
C ALA A 131 18.49 7.49 17.22
N VAL A 132 19.11 7.07 16.11
CA VAL A 132 20.32 6.23 16.11
C VAL A 132 21.54 6.96 16.70
N ASP A 133 21.66 8.27 16.45
CA ASP A 133 22.75 9.09 17.00
C ASP A 133 22.58 9.32 18.51
N GLN A 134 21.38 9.70 18.97
CA GLN A 134 21.10 9.98 20.38
C GLN A 134 20.98 8.73 21.25
N ARG A 135 20.51 7.63 20.67
CA ARG A 135 20.29 6.34 21.34
C ARG A 135 19.41 6.42 22.59
N SER A 136 18.42 7.32 22.61
CA SER A 136 17.57 7.57 23.78
C SER A 136 16.33 6.67 23.89
N ALA A 137 15.90 6.04 22.79
CA ALA A 137 14.64 5.29 22.71
C ALA A 137 13.37 6.15 22.94
N GLU A 138 13.47 7.46 22.73
CA GLU A 138 12.40 8.44 22.95
C GLU A 138 12.09 9.30 21.73
N VAL A 139 12.94 9.30 20.70
CA VAL A 139 12.86 10.25 19.59
C VAL A 139 11.58 10.06 18.78
N PHE A 140 11.23 8.81 18.43
CA PHE A 140 10.06 8.49 17.63
C PHE A 140 8.76 8.91 18.34
N THR A 141 8.69 8.67 19.65
CA THR A 141 7.53 9.06 20.47
C THR A 141 7.47 10.56 20.70
N ALA A 142 8.60 11.22 20.94
CA ALA A 142 8.66 12.66 21.16
C ALA A 142 8.18 13.46 19.94
N VAL A 143 8.59 13.05 18.73
CA VAL A 143 8.11 13.68 17.49
C VAL A 143 6.61 13.54 17.33
N LEU A 144 6.05 12.34 17.58
CA LEU A 144 4.61 12.13 17.50
C LEU A 144 3.85 13.01 18.52
N ASN A 145 4.33 13.06 19.77
CA ASN A 145 3.70 13.87 20.81
C ASN A 145 3.69 15.36 20.45
N LYS A 146 4.81 15.89 19.95
CA LYS A 146 4.88 17.27 19.48
C LYS A 146 3.88 17.54 18.35
N ALA A 147 3.76 16.63 17.39
CA ALA A 147 2.82 16.79 16.29
C ALA A 147 1.35 16.74 16.77
N ARG A 148 1.05 15.93 17.80
CA ARG A 148 -0.28 15.86 18.41
C ARG A 148 -0.69 17.14 19.12
N GLU A 149 0.25 17.85 19.75
CA GLU A 149 -0.01 19.14 20.37
C GLU A 149 -0.51 20.18 19.34
N LEU A 150 -0.11 20.04 18.07
CA LEU A 150 -0.46 20.97 16.97
C LEU A 150 -1.78 20.64 16.26
N LEU A 151 -2.40 19.49 16.55
CA LEU A 151 -3.73 19.12 16.00
C LEU A 151 -4.87 19.98 16.54
N GLY A 152 -4.69 20.53 17.76
CA GLY A 152 -5.76 21.18 18.51
C GLY A 152 -6.89 20.23 18.91
N GLY A 153 -7.82 20.71 19.74
CA GLY A 153 -8.95 19.89 20.21
C GLY A 153 -8.54 18.75 21.15
N ASP A 154 -9.07 17.55 20.93
CA ASP A 154 -8.80 16.34 21.73
C ASP A 154 -7.50 15.61 21.32
N GLY A 155 -6.76 16.13 20.34
CA GLY A 155 -5.52 15.54 19.84
C GLY A 155 -5.72 14.26 19.01
N LEU A 156 -6.96 14.00 18.55
CA LEU A 156 -7.27 12.89 17.65
C LEU A 156 -7.24 13.35 16.17
N PRO A 157 -6.86 12.46 15.25
CA PRO A 157 -6.87 12.77 13.84
C PRO A 157 -8.32 12.99 13.37
N ARG A 158 -8.57 14.15 12.75
CA ARG A 158 -9.91 14.52 12.27
C ARG A 158 -10.32 13.80 10.98
N ARG A 159 -9.41 13.01 10.40
CA ARG A 159 -9.62 12.16 9.23
C ARG A 159 -8.81 10.88 9.35
N LYS A 160 -9.31 9.78 8.79
CA LYS A 160 -8.54 8.54 8.62
C LYS A 160 -7.46 8.79 7.56
N CYS A 161 -6.25 9.18 7.96
CA CYS A 161 -5.13 9.25 7.02
C CYS A 161 -4.30 7.99 7.08
N THR A 162 -4.61 7.14 6.13
CA THR A 162 -3.76 6.69 5.02
C THR A 162 -4.67 5.73 4.26
N GLY A 163 -4.57 5.65 2.93
CA GLY A 163 -5.27 4.62 2.16
C GLY A 163 -4.98 3.19 2.62
N LEU A 164 -4.08 2.99 3.60
CA LEU A 164 -3.80 1.76 4.32
C LEU A 164 -4.88 1.44 5.38
N SER A 165 -6.14 1.39 4.97
CA SER A 165 -7.19 0.71 5.73
C SER A 165 -7.46 -0.71 5.23
N LEU A 166 -6.80 -1.18 4.17
CA LEU A 166 -7.02 -2.52 3.62
C LEU A 166 -5.78 -3.41 3.72
N GLY A 167 -5.83 -4.34 4.68
CA GLY A 167 -5.21 -5.65 4.53
C GLY A 167 -3.69 -5.72 4.52
N MET A 168 -3.03 -5.20 5.54
CA MET A 168 -1.67 -5.67 5.85
C MET A 168 -1.61 -7.21 5.82
N LEU A 169 -0.64 -7.81 5.12
CA LEU A 169 -0.38 -9.24 5.25
C LEU A 169 0.04 -9.50 6.69
N THR A 170 -0.76 -10.24 7.44
CA THR A 170 -0.46 -10.67 8.80
C THR A 170 -0.43 -12.20 8.83
N ALA A 171 0.25 -12.75 9.84
CA ALA A 171 0.19 -14.20 10.10
C ALA A 171 -1.24 -14.70 10.40
N GLU A 172 -2.17 -13.79 10.75
CA GLU A 172 -3.57 -14.12 11.03
C GLU A 172 -4.43 -14.15 9.76
N ASN A 173 -4.03 -13.44 8.69
CA ASN A 173 -4.84 -13.30 7.49
C ASN A 173 -4.15 -13.78 6.21
N SER A 174 -2.92 -14.27 6.26
CA SER A 174 -2.14 -14.68 5.08
C SER A 174 -1.29 -15.92 5.41
N SER A 175 -1.21 -16.84 4.45
CA SER A 175 -0.33 -18.01 4.54
C SER A 175 1.13 -17.63 4.24
N GLU A 176 2.10 -18.44 4.68
CA GLU A 176 3.52 -18.24 4.34
C GLU A 176 3.74 -18.25 2.82
N GLU A 177 3.05 -19.15 2.11
CA GLU A 177 3.12 -19.26 0.65
C GLU A 177 2.57 -18.01 -0.05
N GLU A 178 1.46 -17.43 0.44
CA GLU A 178 0.91 -16.19 -0.11
C GLU A 178 1.91 -15.04 0.05
N VAL A 179 2.52 -14.92 1.23
CA VAL A 179 3.53 -13.90 1.52
C VAL A 179 4.74 -14.06 0.61
N GLU A 180 5.24 -15.28 0.44
CA GLU A 180 6.37 -15.58 -0.42
C GLU A 180 6.08 -15.25 -1.89
N PHE A 181 4.92 -15.65 -2.39
CA PHE A 181 4.48 -15.34 -3.75
C PHE A 181 4.37 -13.84 -3.96
N LEU A 182 3.63 -13.13 -3.11
CA LEU A 182 3.38 -11.70 -3.25
C LEU A 182 4.67 -10.87 -3.14
N SER A 183 5.59 -11.26 -2.25
CA SER A 183 6.89 -10.61 -2.11
C SER A 183 7.70 -10.64 -3.41
N ARG A 184 7.62 -11.73 -4.17
CA ARG A 184 8.25 -11.84 -5.50
C ARG A 184 7.42 -11.14 -6.57
N PHE A 185 6.14 -11.47 -6.66
CA PHE A 185 5.23 -11.03 -7.70
C PHE A 185 5.15 -9.51 -7.79
N ILE A 186 4.93 -8.81 -6.68
CA ILE A 186 4.80 -7.34 -6.68
C ILE A 186 6.10 -6.68 -7.13
N GLY A 187 7.27 -7.22 -6.76
CA GLY A 187 8.55 -6.73 -7.28
C GLY A 187 8.65 -6.77 -8.81
N THR A 188 7.81 -7.57 -9.47
CA THR A 188 7.71 -7.66 -10.94
C THR A 188 6.56 -6.86 -11.54
N VAL A 189 5.66 -6.28 -10.75
CA VAL A 189 4.45 -5.60 -11.26
C VAL A 189 4.82 -4.37 -12.07
N GLU A 190 5.50 -3.39 -11.47
CA GLU A 190 5.89 -2.16 -12.18
C GLU A 190 6.88 -2.41 -13.33
N PRO A 191 7.96 -3.20 -13.17
CA PRO A 191 8.85 -3.51 -14.30
C PRO A 191 8.14 -4.27 -15.42
N GLY A 192 7.23 -5.20 -15.07
CA GLY A 192 6.47 -5.98 -16.04
C GLY A 192 5.48 -5.11 -16.83
N ILE A 193 4.79 -4.19 -16.16
CA ILE A 193 3.93 -3.21 -16.83
C ILE A 193 4.77 -2.29 -17.73
N ALA A 194 5.90 -1.79 -17.25
CA ALA A 194 6.76 -0.92 -18.04
C ALA A 194 7.25 -1.61 -19.32
N ALA A 195 7.71 -2.85 -19.22
CA ALA A 195 8.12 -3.64 -20.40
C ALA A 195 6.94 -3.86 -21.36
N TRP A 196 5.79 -4.30 -20.84
CA TRP A 196 4.57 -4.53 -21.63
C TRP A 196 4.07 -3.28 -22.35
N THR A 197 4.08 -2.13 -21.67
CA THR A 197 3.66 -0.84 -22.25
C THR A 197 4.59 -0.38 -23.37
N GLN A 198 5.90 -0.65 -23.27
CA GLN A 198 6.87 -0.30 -24.31
C GLN A 198 6.68 -1.10 -25.60
N GLU A 199 6.06 -2.28 -25.52
CA GLU A 199 5.73 -3.11 -26.69
C GLU A 199 4.44 -2.68 -27.39
N GLN A 200 3.68 -1.75 -26.80
CA GLN A 200 2.46 -1.22 -27.40
C GLN A 200 2.76 -0.14 -28.44
N ALA A 201 1.86 0.03 -29.41
CA ALA A 201 2.05 0.97 -30.53
C ALA A 201 2.22 2.44 -30.10
N ASP A 202 1.59 2.85 -28.99
CA ASP A 202 1.78 4.17 -28.35
C ASP A 202 1.94 3.99 -26.83
N PRO A 203 3.18 3.79 -26.34
CA PRO A 203 3.45 3.55 -24.92
C PRO A 203 2.96 4.66 -24.00
N ALA A 204 3.01 5.93 -24.44
CA ALA A 204 2.64 7.07 -23.62
C ALA A 204 1.12 7.17 -23.38
N SER A 205 0.33 6.50 -24.22
CA SER A 205 -1.13 6.49 -24.12
C SER A 205 -1.69 5.50 -23.08
N TRP A 206 -0.86 4.67 -22.46
CA TRP A 206 -1.29 3.67 -21.47
C TRP A 206 -1.21 4.24 -20.05
N GLY A 207 -2.26 4.97 -19.67
CA GLY A 207 -2.48 5.47 -18.31
C GLY A 207 -3.18 4.44 -17.42
N PHE A 208 -3.12 4.64 -16.11
CA PHE A 208 -3.89 3.83 -15.15
C PHE A 208 -5.32 4.36 -15.04
N ASP A 209 -6.10 4.21 -16.11
CA ASP A 209 -7.45 4.76 -16.24
C ASP A 209 -8.42 3.80 -16.95
N ARG A 210 -9.71 4.13 -16.86
CA ARG A 210 -10.80 3.37 -17.47
C ARG A 210 -10.65 3.21 -18.98
N GLU A 211 -10.22 4.25 -19.69
CA GLU A 211 -10.11 4.23 -21.15
C GLU A 211 -9.03 3.23 -21.59
N SER A 212 -7.92 3.18 -20.87
CA SER A 212 -6.85 2.21 -21.09
C SER A 212 -7.32 0.78 -20.83
N LEU A 213 -8.14 0.54 -19.80
CA LEU A 213 -8.75 -0.78 -19.58
C LEU A 213 -9.71 -1.20 -20.70
N ALA A 214 -10.56 -0.28 -21.18
CA ALA A 214 -11.47 -0.55 -22.30
C ALA A 214 -10.71 -0.83 -23.60
N ARG A 215 -9.61 -0.12 -23.84
CA ARG A 215 -8.72 -0.39 -24.98
C ARG A 215 -8.06 -1.75 -24.87
N LEU A 216 -7.60 -2.13 -23.67
CA LEU A 216 -7.01 -3.46 -23.44
C LEU A 216 -8.02 -4.58 -23.71
N GLY A 217 -9.26 -4.44 -23.24
CA GLY A 217 -10.31 -5.45 -23.52
C GLY A 217 -10.54 -5.64 -25.02
N LYS A 218 -10.63 -4.55 -25.79
CA LYS A 218 -10.71 -4.61 -27.26
C LYS A 218 -9.49 -5.24 -27.91
N GLN A 219 -8.29 -4.97 -27.38
CA GLN A 219 -7.06 -5.57 -27.89
C GLN A 219 -7.05 -7.08 -27.64
N ILE A 220 -7.49 -7.53 -26.47
CA ILE A 220 -7.61 -8.95 -26.11
C ILE A 220 -8.62 -9.65 -27.03
N ALA A 221 -9.81 -9.08 -27.20
CA ALA A 221 -10.87 -9.63 -28.06
C ALA A 221 -10.48 -9.75 -29.54
N VAL A 222 -9.55 -8.92 -30.02
CA VAL A 222 -9.02 -8.99 -31.40
C VAL A 222 -7.82 -9.93 -31.50
N ARG A 223 -7.05 -10.11 -30.42
CA ARG A 223 -5.81 -10.88 -30.41
C ARG A 223 -6.04 -12.38 -30.28
N TYR A 224 -7.08 -12.79 -29.56
CA TYR A 224 -7.32 -14.19 -29.20
C TYR A 224 -8.76 -14.59 -29.53
N ASP A 225 -8.94 -15.83 -29.98
CA ASP A 225 -10.26 -16.41 -30.24
C ASP A 225 -10.78 -17.18 -29.02
N SER A 226 -9.87 -17.64 -28.15
CA SER A 226 -10.20 -18.44 -26.96
C SER A 226 -9.24 -18.22 -25.79
N PRO A 227 -9.63 -18.62 -24.56
CA PRO A 227 -8.71 -18.64 -23.41
C PRO A 227 -7.52 -19.59 -23.59
N GLU A 228 -7.65 -20.61 -24.43
CA GLU A 228 -6.59 -21.59 -24.68
C GLU A 228 -5.43 -20.94 -25.45
N ASP A 229 -5.73 -20.08 -26.43
CA ASP A 229 -4.73 -19.32 -27.20
C ASP A 229 -3.87 -18.41 -26.30
N MET A 230 -4.46 -17.90 -25.21
CA MET A 230 -3.76 -17.05 -24.23
C MET A 230 -2.73 -17.81 -23.39
N MET A 231 -2.85 -19.13 -23.31
CA MET A 231 -1.97 -19.98 -22.50
C MET A 231 -0.73 -20.44 -23.27
N ASP A 232 -0.63 -20.12 -24.57
CA ASP A 232 0.55 -20.41 -25.36
C ASP A 232 1.79 -19.70 -24.80
N GLU A 233 2.93 -20.38 -24.85
CA GLU A 233 4.19 -19.89 -24.26
C GLU A 233 4.64 -18.55 -24.88
N GLU A 234 4.37 -18.37 -26.18
CA GLU A 234 4.66 -17.12 -26.92
C GLU A 234 3.78 -15.95 -26.44
N GLU A 235 2.62 -16.24 -25.87
CA GLU A 235 1.62 -15.26 -25.44
C GLU A 235 1.74 -14.90 -23.96
N ALA A 236 2.47 -15.70 -23.18
CA ALA A 236 2.72 -15.50 -21.76
C ALA A 236 3.25 -14.09 -21.41
N PRO A 237 4.16 -13.46 -22.18
CA PRO A 237 4.59 -12.09 -21.89
C PRO A 237 3.45 -11.07 -21.98
N PHE A 238 2.60 -11.17 -23.01
CA PHE A 238 1.47 -10.26 -23.20
C PHE A 238 0.43 -10.43 -22.10
N THR A 239 0.01 -11.67 -21.84
CA THR A 239 -1.05 -11.97 -20.86
C THR A 239 -0.60 -11.65 -19.44
N ALA A 240 0.65 -11.93 -19.08
CA ALA A 240 1.20 -11.57 -17.78
C ALA A 240 1.39 -10.06 -17.61
N GLY A 241 1.68 -9.32 -18.69
CA GLY A 241 1.71 -7.86 -18.70
C GLY A 241 0.31 -7.25 -18.51
N ALA A 242 -0.67 -7.74 -19.29
CA ALA A 242 -2.07 -7.34 -19.19
C ALA A 242 -2.64 -7.61 -17.78
N MET A 243 -2.38 -8.78 -17.19
CA MET A 243 -2.83 -9.14 -15.84
C MET A 243 -2.33 -8.14 -14.79
N ARG A 244 -1.05 -7.77 -14.86
CA ARG A 244 -0.46 -6.76 -13.96
C ARG A 244 -1.06 -5.39 -14.20
N PHE A 245 -1.19 -4.97 -15.46
CA PHE A 245 -1.74 -3.67 -15.83
C PHE A 245 -3.18 -3.49 -15.34
N ILE A 246 -4.05 -4.50 -15.57
CA ILE A 246 -5.44 -4.51 -15.10
C ILE A 246 -5.49 -4.41 -13.58
N GLY A 247 -4.84 -5.35 -12.89
CA GLY A 247 -4.90 -5.39 -11.43
C GLY A 247 -4.34 -4.13 -10.80
N GLU A 248 -3.25 -3.58 -11.35
CA GLU A 248 -2.63 -2.37 -10.82
C GLU A 248 -3.47 -1.10 -11.10
N THR A 249 -4.16 -1.03 -12.24
CA THR A 249 -5.09 0.08 -12.54
C THR A 249 -6.26 0.09 -11.57
N ILE A 250 -6.90 -1.07 -11.34
CA ILE A 250 -8.04 -1.18 -10.45
C ILE A 250 -7.61 -0.96 -9.00
N ARG A 251 -6.47 -1.55 -8.59
CA ARG A 251 -5.91 -1.38 -7.24
C ARG A 251 -5.65 0.10 -6.92
N ARG A 252 -5.03 0.84 -7.84
CA ARG A 252 -4.73 2.27 -7.68
C ARG A 252 -5.99 3.13 -7.63
N THR A 253 -6.97 2.84 -8.49
CA THR A 253 -8.19 3.65 -8.61
C THR A 253 -9.14 3.41 -7.44
N CYS A 254 -9.25 2.16 -6.97
CA CYS A 254 -10.27 1.74 -6.01
C CYS A 254 -9.72 1.31 -4.64
N PHE A 255 -8.42 1.54 -4.40
CA PHE A 255 -7.74 1.24 -3.15
C PHE A 255 -7.84 -0.23 -2.74
N GLY A 256 -7.63 -1.13 -3.70
CA GLY A 256 -7.63 -2.57 -3.47
C GLY A 256 -6.27 -3.09 -2.98
N GLN A 257 -6.20 -4.39 -2.70
CA GLN A 257 -4.98 -5.06 -2.26
C GLN A 257 -4.67 -6.29 -3.10
N TRP A 258 -3.42 -6.43 -3.56
CA TRP A 258 -2.93 -7.70 -4.11
C TRP A 258 -2.93 -8.82 -3.07
N ARG A 259 -3.51 -9.96 -3.44
CA ARG A 259 -3.60 -11.22 -2.68
C ARG A 259 -3.27 -12.40 -3.60
N TYR A 260 -3.07 -13.59 -3.02
CA TYR A 260 -2.79 -14.80 -3.79
C TYR A 260 -3.53 -16.03 -3.24
N GLY A 261 -4.21 -16.78 -4.11
CA GLY A 261 -5.00 -17.94 -3.69
C GLY A 261 -4.15 -19.21 -3.53
N THR A 262 -3.63 -19.48 -2.33
CA THR A 262 -2.80 -20.68 -2.04
C THR A 262 -3.61 -21.94 -1.79
N ASP A 263 -4.67 -21.81 -0.99
CA ASP A 263 -5.44 -22.93 -0.40
C ASP A 263 -6.92 -22.86 -0.78
N LEU A 264 -7.19 -22.57 -2.06
CA LEU A 264 -8.54 -22.48 -2.60
C LEU A 264 -8.83 -23.68 -3.50
N GLU A 265 -10.09 -24.10 -3.52
CA GLU A 265 -10.58 -25.15 -4.41
C GLU A 265 -10.24 -24.84 -5.88
N ALA A 266 -10.02 -25.88 -6.68
CA ALA A 266 -9.50 -25.71 -8.04
C ALA A 266 -10.45 -24.97 -8.98
N ASP A 267 -11.75 -24.96 -8.69
CA ASP A 267 -12.78 -24.21 -9.43
C ASP A 267 -12.94 -22.76 -8.95
N ASP A 268 -12.35 -22.40 -7.80
CA ASP A 268 -12.32 -21.02 -7.34
C ASP A 268 -11.49 -20.16 -8.32
N PRO A 269 -12.04 -19.05 -8.83
CA PRO A 269 -11.33 -18.20 -9.79
C PRO A 269 -10.01 -17.62 -9.27
N ARG A 270 -9.83 -17.54 -7.94
CA ARG A 270 -8.62 -17.03 -7.30
C ARG A 270 -7.56 -18.12 -7.09
N SER A 271 -7.92 -19.39 -7.24
CA SER A 271 -7.00 -20.50 -6.96
C SER A 271 -5.76 -20.41 -7.84
N ARG A 272 -4.59 -20.33 -7.18
CA ARG A 272 -3.28 -20.14 -7.80
C ARG A 272 -3.15 -18.89 -8.68
N GLN A 273 -3.99 -17.88 -8.45
CA GLN A 273 -3.97 -16.61 -9.18
C GLN A 273 -3.70 -15.43 -8.24
N PRO A 274 -2.94 -14.41 -8.69
CA PRO A 274 -2.96 -13.11 -8.02
C PRO A 274 -4.32 -12.44 -8.26
N TYR A 275 -4.87 -11.82 -7.22
CA TYR A 275 -6.14 -11.10 -7.30
C TYR A 275 -6.10 -9.82 -6.48
N VAL A 276 -7.03 -8.91 -6.74
CA VAL A 276 -7.19 -7.66 -6.01
C VAL A 276 -8.41 -7.76 -5.11
N ARG A 277 -8.20 -7.65 -3.79
CA ARG A 277 -9.25 -7.65 -2.77
C ARG A 277 -9.62 -6.23 -2.38
N PHE A 278 -10.92 -5.97 -2.27
CA PHE A 278 -11.51 -4.78 -1.70
C PHE A 278 -12.35 -5.17 -0.49
N VAL A 279 -12.26 -4.39 0.57
CA VAL A 279 -13.16 -4.40 1.71
C VAL A 279 -14.12 -3.24 1.50
N ILE A 280 -15.39 -3.54 1.22
CA ILE A 280 -16.47 -2.56 1.01
C ILE A 280 -17.58 -2.93 1.99
N GLY A 281 -17.84 -2.06 2.97
CA GLY A 281 -18.69 -2.37 4.11
C GLY A 281 -18.13 -3.55 4.90
N ASP A 282 -18.97 -4.57 5.10
CA ASP A 282 -18.62 -5.84 5.76
C ASP A 282 -18.22 -6.96 4.76
N GLN A 283 -18.16 -6.65 3.46
CA GLN A 283 -17.92 -7.62 2.41
C GLN A 283 -16.52 -7.52 1.81
N ASN A 284 -15.97 -8.67 1.43
CA ASN A 284 -14.80 -8.74 0.57
C ASN A 284 -15.27 -8.92 -0.88
N LEU A 285 -14.83 -8.01 -1.76
CA LEU A 285 -14.92 -8.16 -3.20
C LEU A 285 -13.54 -8.51 -3.75
N ASP A 286 -13.45 -9.64 -4.45
CA ASP A 286 -12.21 -10.09 -5.06
C ASP A 286 -12.32 -10.02 -6.59
N LEU A 287 -11.42 -9.27 -7.23
CA LEU A 287 -11.30 -9.23 -8.68
C LEU A 287 -10.04 -9.97 -9.10
N VAL A 288 -10.20 -10.96 -9.98
CA VAL A 288 -9.09 -11.76 -10.52
C VAL A 288 -8.76 -11.23 -11.92
N PRO A 289 -7.63 -10.53 -12.14
CA PRO A 289 -7.32 -9.95 -13.44
C PRO A 289 -7.29 -10.98 -14.57
N TRP A 290 -6.84 -12.20 -14.29
CA TRP A 290 -6.89 -13.31 -15.26
C TRP A 290 -8.32 -13.64 -15.73
N ARG A 291 -9.30 -13.62 -14.82
CA ARG A 291 -10.71 -13.82 -15.19
C ARG A 291 -11.29 -12.65 -15.97
N LEU A 292 -10.85 -11.43 -15.68
CA LEU A 292 -11.26 -10.24 -16.44
C LEU A 292 -10.71 -10.28 -17.88
N ILE A 293 -9.49 -10.79 -18.08
CA ILE A 293 -8.93 -11.05 -19.42
C ILE A 293 -9.78 -12.08 -20.16
N GLN A 294 -10.16 -13.18 -19.52
CA GLN A 294 -11.02 -14.20 -20.14
C GLN A 294 -12.40 -13.63 -20.50
N ALA A 295 -13.01 -12.86 -19.59
CA ALA A 295 -14.30 -12.22 -19.82
C ALA A 295 -14.26 -11.22 -21.00
N ALA A 296 -13.10 -10.61 -21.25
CA ALA A 296 -12.92 -9.68 -22.37
C ALA A 296 -13.09 -10.32 -23.76
N LEU A 297 -13.02 -11.65 -23.86
CA LEU A 297 -13.31 -12.38 -25.10
C LEU A 297 -14.80 -12.31 -25.48
N ASP A 298 -15.67 -12.40 -24.46
CA ASP A 298 -17.12 -12.37 -24.66
C ASP A 298 -17.65 -10.92 -24.64
N ASP A 299 -17.06 -10.07 -23.81
CA ASP A 299 -17.41 -8.65 -23.66
C ASP A 299 -16.15 -7.79 -23.51
N ALA A 300 -15.76 -7.11 -24.57
CA ALA A 300 -14.56 -6.28 -24.60
C ALA A 300 -14.58 -5.13 -23.57
N ASP A 301 -15.74 -4.75 -23.02
CA ASP A 301 -15.84 -3.73 -21.98
C ASP A 301 -15.78 -4.31 -20.55
N ALA A 302 -15.78 -5.64 -20.38
CA ALA A 302 -15.84 -6.31 -19.08
C ALA A 302 -14.79 -5.82 -18.06
N ILE A 303 -13.56 -5.57 -18.53
CA ILE A 303 -12.47 -5.07 -17.68
C ILE A 303 -12.78 -3.65 -17.16
N ALA A 304 -13.27 -2.77 -18.02
CA ALA A 304 -13.63 -1.41 -17.65
C ALA A 304 -14.88 -1.37 -16.76
N SER A 305 -15.88 -2.21 -17.06
CA SER A 305 -17.09 -2.34 -16.24
C SER A 305 -16.80 -2.89 -14.85
N ALA A 306 -15.82 -3.79 -14.69
CA ALA A 306 -15.38 -4.26 -13.38
C ALA A 306 -14.81 -3.10 -12.53
N LEU A 307 -14.05 -2.18 -13.14
CA LEU A 307 -13.58 -0.98 -12.44
C LEU A 307 -14.75 -0.09 -12.01
N GLU A 308 -15.69 0.18 -12.92
CA GLU A 308 -16.88 1.00 -12.64
C GLU A 308 -17.73 0.44 -11.51
N ALA A 309 -17.96 -0.87 -11.49
CA ALA A 309 -18.73 -1.53 -10.44
C ALA A 309 -18.11 -1.31 -9.05
N VAL A 310 -16.78 -1.38 -8.94
CA VAL A 310 -16.09 -1.11 -7.66
C VAL A 310 -16.25 0.37 -7.26
N ILE A 311 -16.14 1.30 -8.21
CA ILE A 311 -16.34 2.74 -7.94
C ILE A 311 -17.76 2.99 -7.45
N GLU A 312 -18.77 2.44 -8.12
CA GLU A 312 -20.19 2.59 -7.75
C GLU A 312 -20.44 2.03 -6.34
N MET A 313 -19.90 0.84 -6.02
CA MET A 313 -20.03 0.27 -4.67
C MET A 313 -19.41 1.15 -3.59
N ARG A 314 -18.28 1.81 -3.88
CA ARG A 314 -17.64 2.77 -2.96
C ARG A 314 -18.45 4.04 -2.77
N GLU A 315 -19.05 4.55 -3.84
CA GLU A 315 -19.91 5.72 -3.78
C GLU A 315 -21.17 5.44 -2.96
N ASN A 316 -21.76 4.25 -3.11
CA ASN A 316 -22.90 3.79 -2.32
C ASN A 316 -22.56 3.64 -0.83
N GLU A 317 -21.44 2.96 -0.51
CA GLU A 317 -20.93 2.85 0.87
C GLU A 317 -20.75 4.24 1.53
N ALA A 318 -20.18 5.19 0.79
CA ALA A 318 -19.98 6.55 1.27
C ALA A 318 -21.29 7.34 1.46
N ALA A 319 -22.31 7.07 0.64
CA ALA A 319 -23.62 7.68 0.78
C ALA A 319 -24.39 7.12 1.99
N GLU A 320 -24.34 5.80 2.20
CA GLU A 320 -24.96 5.12 3.35
C GLU A 320 -24.37 5.63 4.67
N ALA A 321 -23.04 5.69 4.78
CA ALA A 321 -22.36 6.20 5.97
C ALA A 321 -22.72 7.66 6.31
N LYS A 322 -22.94 8.51 5.29
CA LYS A 322 -23.40 9.90 5.50
C LYS A 322 -24.84 9.94 6.03
N SER A 323 -25.72 9.11 5.47
CA SER A 323 -27.13 9.04 5.90
C SER A 323 -27.30 8.56 7.34
N GLU A 324 -26.46 7.63 7.81
CA GLU A 324 -26.45 7.17 9.21
C GLU A 324 -25.94 8.26 10.16
N THR A 325 -24.99 9.08 9.71
CA THR A 325 -24.44 10.19 10.50
C THR A 325 -25.45 11.34 10.63
N ASP A 326 -26.18 11.67 9.57
CA ASP A 326 -27.21 12.71 9.58
C ASP A 326 -28.48 12.28 10.32
N GLY A 327 -28.85 10.99 10.26
CA GLY A 327 -30.02 10.45 10.99
C GLY A 327 -29.84 10.32 12.51
N ALA A 328 -28.60 10.35 13.00
CA ALA A 328 -28.30 10.31 14.44
C ALA A 328 -28.42 11.69 15.12
N GLY A 329 -28.58 12.78 14.35
CA GLY A 329 -28.68 14.16 14.86
C GLY A 329 -30.10 14.66 15.20
N ASP A 330 -31.14 14.01 14.69
CA ASP A 330 -32.54 14.47 14.82
C ASP A 330 -33.33 13.77 15.95
N GLY A 331 -32.62 13.15 16.89
CA GLY A 331 -33.19 12.25 17.91
C GLY A 331 -32.98 12.66 19.38
N GLU A 332 -32.79 13.94 19.70
CA GLU A 332 -32.92 14.45 21.07
C GLU A 332 -33.66 15.81 21.07
N ASP A 333 -34.98 15.74 21.19
CA ASP A 333 -35.86 16.80 21.71
C ASP A 333 -36.91 16.15 22.65
#